data_AF-A0A2M3Z8C2-F1
#
_entry.id   AF-A0A2M3Z8C2-F1
#
_cell.length_a   1.000
_cell.length_b   1.000
_cell.length_c   1.000
_cell.angle_alpha   90.00
_cell.angle_beta   90.00
_cell.angle_gamma   90.00
#
_symmetry.space_group_name_H-M   'P 1'
#
loop_
_entity.id
_entity.type
_entity.pdbx_description
1 polymer ?
#
loop_
_entity_poly.entity_id
_entity_poly.type
_entity_poly.pdbx_seq_one_letter_code
_entity_poly.pdbx_strand_id
1 'polypeptide(L)'
;MSSFTCLNCGVRFATAEMQREHYKTHWHRYNLKRKLAELPPVSVEEFEKRVIQQKSDDAAAQQDQSLYCKACRKVFKSKNAHDNHLDSRKHQDNLKRYLEQARHQESAAAGAASSSVAMDAEIEVTVKSTRAAERAAAAAEEEEAQEEDMEDVDSDEWEDVEFDNPIERNGCIFCPHESEDLLSNIKHMSVKHSFFIPDAEYCVDVEGLLAYLAEKVCRDYICLWCNERGRTFYSVDAVRNHMTEKGHCKMLHEGAALAEYVDFFDYSTSYPDHEEGMDVDAELETPQAIDGDEYQLVLPSGNVIGHRSLLRYYKQRINPNRAVVVKKSTQKLHKVLAQYRSLGWTSTQQEAAARNARDMHVMKRQQAKLMQQVGVKANKLQQHYRPQVNF
;
A
#
# COMPACT_ATOMS: atom_id res chain seq x y z
N MET A 1 -3.06 4.74 -51.72
CA MET A 1 -3.68 5.93 -51.09
C MET A 1 -3.50 5.78 -49.59
N SER A 2 -2.73 6.66 -48.96
CA SER A 2 -2.50 6.66 -47.51
C SER A 2 -3.80 7.03 -46.79
N SER A 3 -4.40 6.09 -46.05
CA SER A 3 -5.56 6.36 -45.20
C SER A 3 -5.10 6.99 -43.90
N PHE A 4 -5.57 8.20 -43.60
CA PHE A 4 -5.29 8.88 -42.34
C PHE A 4 -6.29 8.38 -41.30
N THR A 5 -5.81 7.77 -40.20
CA THR A 5 -6.69 7.20 -39.16
C THR A 5 -6.24 7.66 -37.78
N CYS A 6 -7.18 7.77 -36.85
CA CYS A 6 -6.87 7.97 -35.43
C CYS A 6 -7.19 6.69 -34.67
N LEU A 7 -6.16 5.99 -34.21
CA LEU A 7 -6.27 4.73 -33.47
C LEU A 7 -6.99 4.89 -32.13
N ASN A 8 -6.96 6.10 -31.57
CA ASN A 8 -7.56 6.38 -30.27
C ASN A 8 -9.07 6.60 -30.36
N CYS A 9 -9.54 7.12 -31.48
CA CYS A 9 -10.96 7.43 -31.70
C CYS A 9 -11.63 6.51 -32.74
N GLY A 10 -10.88 5.56 -33.32
CA GLY A 10 -11.39 4.57 -34.27
C GLY A 10 -11.88 5.15 -35.61
N VAL A 11 -11.51 6.39 -35.94
CA VAL A 11 -12.02 7.11 -37.12
C VAL A 11 -11.00 7.24 -38.25
N ARG A 12 -11.52 7.26 -39.48
CA ARG A 12 -10.77 7.46 -40.72
C ARG A 12 -11.07 8.83 -41.31
N PHE A 13 -10.02 9.52 -41.76
CA PHE A 13 -10.06 10.83 -42.37
C PHE A 13 -9.68 10.74 -43.85
N ALA A 14 -10.33 11.56 -44.67
CA ALA A 14 -10.06 11.65 -46.10
C ALA A 14 -8.76 12.41 -46.40
N THR A 15 -8.38 13.36 -45.55
CA THR A 15 -7.20 14.23 -45.72
C THR A 15 -6.37 14.30 -44.44
N ALA A 16 -5.07 14.59 -44.60
CA ALA A 16 -4.14 14.77 -43.47
C ALA A 16 -4.49 16.00 -42.61
N GLU A 17 -5.08 17.03 -43.20
CA GLU A 17 -5.50 18.25 -42.52
C GLU A 17 -6.62 17.97 -41.51
N MET A 18 -7.64 17.21 -41.91
CA MET A 18 -8.73 16.79 -41.04
C MET A 18 -8.25 15.94 -39.86
N GLN A 19 -7.20 15.12 -40.06
CA GLN A 19 -6.58 14.35 -38.99
C GLN A 19 -5.91 15.27 -37.95
N ARG A 20 -5.18 16.31 -38.39
CA ARG A 20 -4.53 17.29 -37.49
C ARG A 20 -5.54 18.15 -36.74
N GLU A 21 -6.64 18.53 -37.38
CA GLU A 21 -7.72 19.25 -36.71
C GLU A 21 -8.41 18.37 -35.67
N HIS A 22 -8.65 17.09 -35.98
CA HIS A 22 -9.21 16.13 -35.02
C HIS A 22 -8.36 16.02 -33.74
N TYR A 23 -7.03 15.97 -33.82
CA TYR A 23 -6.15 15.94 -32.64
C TYR A 23 -6.32 17.15 -31.69
N LYS A 24 -6.84 18.27 -32.20
CA LYS A 24 -7.13 19.48 -31.39
C LYS A 24 -8.53 19.49 -30.78
N THR A 25 -9.44 18.64 -31.25
CA THR A 25 -10.83 18.61 -30.79
C THR A 25 -10.96 18.06 -29.36
N HIS A 26 -11.93 18.57 -28.61
CA HIS A 26 -12.25 18.07 -27.26
C HIS A 26 -12.63 16.59 -27.26
N TRP A 27 -13.26 16.08 -28.32
CA TRP A 27 -13.58 14.66 -28.48
C TRP A 27 -12.33 13.76 -28.51
N HIS A 28 -11.26 14.20 -29.19
CA HIS A 28 -10.00 13.45 -29.22
C HIS A 28 -9.33 13.41 -27.83
N ARG A 29 -9.27 14.57 -27.15
CA ARG A 29 -8.72 14.67 -25.78
C ARG A 29 -9.53 13.83 -24.79
N TYR A 30 -10.85 13.82 -24.91
CA TYR A 30 -11.75 13.00 -24.09
C TYR A 30 -11.47 11.51 -24.27
N ASN A 31 -11.41 11.02 -25.50
CA ASN A 31 -11.08 9.61 -25.77
C ASN A 31 -9.64 9.25 -25.39
N LEU A 32 -8.70 10.19 -25.42
CA LEU A 32 -7.33 10.00 -24.91
C LEU A 32 -7.30 9.80 -23.40
N LYS A 33 -8.01 10.65 -22.64
CA LYS A 33 -8.15 10.47 -21.19
C LYS A 33 -8.82 9.12 -20.85
N ARG A 34 -9.87 8.74 -21.59
CA ARG A 34 -10.53 7.43 -21.40
C ARG A 34 -9.59 6.25 -21.67
N LYS A 35 -8.75 6.33 -22.71
CA LYS A 35 -7.77 5.29 -23.02
C LYS A 35 -6.67 5.18 -21.96
N LEU A 36 -6.23 6.31 -21.40
CA LEU A 36 -5.30 6.33 -20.26
C LEU A 36 -5.92 5.68 -19.01
N ALA A 37 -7.24 5.80 -18.84
CA ALA A 37 -8.00 5.13 -17.78
C ALA A 37 -8.50 3.71 -18.16
N GLU A 38 -7.97 3.10 -19.23
CA GLU A 38 -8.34 1.76 -19.73
C GLU A 38 -9.82 1.57 -20.10
N LEU A 39 -10.57 2.66 -20.31
CA LEU A 39 -11.98 2.63 -20.68
C LEU A 39 -12.17 2.62 -22.20
N PRO A 40 -13.25 1.98 -22.72
CA PRO A 40 -13.56 1.99 -24.15
C PRO A 40 -13.74 3.42 -24.70
N PRO A 41 -13.28 3.67 -25.95
CA PRO A 41 -13.45 4.96 -26.61
C PRO A 41 -14.92 5.19 -26.97
N VAL A 42 -15.37 6.43 -26.83
CA VAL A 42 -16.77 6.85 -27.01
C VAL A 42 -16.95 7.43 -28.41
N SER A 43 -18.09 7.10 -29.04
CA SER A 43 -18.44 7.60 -30.37
C SER A 43 -18.75 9.11 -30.35
N VAL A 44 -18.69 9.77 -31.51
CA VAL A 44 -18.98 11.21 -31.61
C VAL A 44 -20.41 11.52 -31.14
N GLU A 45 -21.38 10.68 -31.53
CA GLU A 45 -22.80 10.88 -31.19
C GLU A 45 -23.08 10.78 -29.68
N GLU A 46 -22.39 9.87 -28.99
CA GLU A 46 -22.52 9.71 -27.55
C GLU A 46 -21.84 10.84 -26.80
N PHE A 47 -20.69 11.32 -27.29
CA PHE A 47 -20.00 12.47 -26.72
C PHE A 47 -20.87 13.73 -26.79
N GLU A 48 -21.50 14.00 -27.94
CA GLU A 48 -22.39 15.15 -28.10
C GLU A 48 -23.62 15.06 -27.18
N LYS A 49 -24.22 13.87 -27.04
CA LYS A 49 -25.35 13.64 -26.11
C LYS A 49 -24.96 13.94 -24.67
N ARG A 50 -23.78 13.51 -24.22
CA ARG A 50 -23.28 13.78 -22.86
C ARG A 50 -23.04 15.26 -22.63
N VAL A 51 -22.47 15.98 -23.60
CA VAL A 51 -22.26 17.43 -23.51
C VAL A 51 -23.61 18.18 -23.42
N ILE A 52 -24.63 17.74 -24.16
CA ILE A 52 -25.96 18.33 -24.09
C ILE A 52 -26.61 18.06 -22.73
N GLN A 53 -26.47 16.84 -22.20
CA GLN A 53 -27.02 16.45 -20.91
C GLN A 53 -26.36 17.25 -19.77
N GLN A 54 -25.04 17.38 -19.77
CA GLN A 54 -24.32 18.19 -18.79
C GLN A 54 -24.78 19.65 -18.83
N LYS A 55 -24.90 20.24 -20.02
CA LYS A 55 -25.44 21.61 -20.17
C LYS A 55 -26.89 21.75 -19.69
N SER A 56 -27.72 20.73 -19.85
CA SER A 56 -29.10 20.76 -19.32
C SER A 56 -29.14 20.62 -17.82
N ASP A 57 -28.26 19.81 -17.24
CA ASP A 57 -28.15 19.60 -15.80
C ASP A 57 -27.59 20.84 -15.11
N ASP A 58 -26.58 21.49 -15.71
CA ASP A 58 -26.05 22.78 -15.25
C ASP A 58 -27.11 23.88 -15.33
N ALA A 59 -27.89 23.92 -16.42
CA ALA A 59 -29.00 24.87 -16.56
C ALA A 59 -30.13 24.60 -15.55
N ALA A 60 -30.40 23.35 -15.21
CA ALA A 60 -31.37 22.98 -14.17
C ALA A 60 -30.85 23.34 -12.77
N ALA A 61 -29.58 23.08 -12.48
CA ALA A 61 -28.92 23.45 -11.22
C ALA A 61 -28.90 24.97 -11.00
N GLN A 62 -28.73 25.75 -12.07
CA GLN A 62 -28.83 27.21 -12.01
C GLN A 62 -30.26 27.73 -11.74
N GLN A 63 -31.29 26.98 -12.13
CA GLN A 63 -32.70 27.35 -11.88
C GLN A 63 -33.18 27.03 -10.46
N ASP A 64 -32.53 26.10 -9.76
CA ASP A 64 -32.96 25.62 -8.43
C ASP A 64 -32.36 26.40 -7.23
N GLN A 65 -31.61 27.48 -7.47
CA GLN A 65 -31.10 28.35 -6.39
C GLN A 65 -32.16 29.38 -5.94
N SER A 66 -33.27 28.90 -5.38
CA SER A 66 -34.25 29.78 -4.75
C SER A 66 -33.73 30.27 -3.38
N LEU A 67 -33.31 31.53 -3.30
CA LEU A 67 -32.74 32.14 -2.09
C LEU A 67 -33.84 32.74 -1.22
N TYR A 68 -33.85 32.43 0.08
CA TYR A 68 -34.87 32.88 1.02
C TYR A 68 -34.31 33.86 2.05
N CYS A 69 -34.93 35.02 2.16
CA CYS A 69 -34.59 36.03 3.16
C CYS A 69 -35.41 35.82 4.45
N LYS A 70 -34.75 35.48 5.57
CA LYS A 70 -35.44 35.26 6.87
C LYS A 70 -36.05 36.54 7.46
N ALA A 71 -35.39 37.68 7.34
CA ALA A 71 -35.85 38.96 7.89
C ALA A 71 -37.11 39.49 7.19
N CYS A 72 -37.24 39.26 5.88
CA CYS A 72 -38.37 39.72 5.08
C CYS A 72 -39.37 38.62 4.69
N ARG A 73 -39.04 37.35 4.96
CA ARG A 73 -39.81 36.15 4.61
C ARG A 73 -40.19 36.06 3.13
N LYS A 74 -39.24 36.36 2.24
CA LYS A 74 -39.43 36.33 0.77
C LYS A 74 -38.47 35.36 0.11
N VAL A 75 -38.97 34.60 -0.87
CA VAL A 75 -38.18 33.69 -1.72
C VAL A 75 -37.92 34.39 -3.05
N PHE A 76 -36.67 34.36 -3.49
CA PHE A 76 -36.19 34.94 -4.75
C PHE A 76 -35.71 33.82 -5.68
N LYS A 77 -36.00 33.96 -6.97
CA LYS A 77 -35.67 32.97 -8.01
C LYS A 77 -34.29 33.17 -8.66
N SER A 78 -33.55 34.21 -8.25
CA SER A 78 -32.26 34.58 -8.83
C SER A 78 -31.39 35.29 -7.79
N LYS A 79 -30.08 35.01 -7.81
CA LYS A 79 -29.05 35.65 -6.96
C LYS A 79 -29.10 37.18 -7.06
N ASN A 80 -29.02 37.71 -8.28
CA ASN A 80 -29.07 39.17 -8.52
C ASN A 80 -30.35 39.85 -7.98
N ALA A 81 -31.49 39.14 -7.96
CA ALA A 81 -32.73 39.68 -7.39
C ALA A 81 -32.74 39.64 -5.85
N HIS A 82 -32.07 38.66 -5.25
CA HIS A 82 -31.87 38.56 -3.81
C HIS A 82 -30.91 39.62 -3.30
N ASP A 83 -29.80 39.88 -4.00
CA ASP A 83 -28.78 40.84 -3.55
C ASP A 83 -29.31 42.28 -3.62
N ASN A 84 -29.99 42.63 -4.71
CA ASN A 84 -30.74 43.89 -4.80
C ASN A 84 -31.82 44.04 -3.72
N HIS A 85 -32.36 42.92 -3.20
CA HIS A 85 -33.29 42.95 -2.08
C HIS A 85 -32.58 43.26 -0.75
N LEU A 86 -31.39 42.71 -0.50
CA LEU A 86 -30.59 42.99 0.69
C LEU A 86 -30.20 44.48 0.77
N ASP A 87 -29.91 45.08 -0.38
CA ASP A 87 -29.53 46.51 -0.47
C ASP A 87 -30.71 47.47 -0.36
N SER A 88 -31.94 46.98 -0.46
CA SER A 88 -33.13 47.82 -0.35
C SER A 88 -33.30 48.36 1.08
N ARG A 89 -33.52 49.67 1.23
CA ARG A 89 -33.81 50.32 2.52
C ARG A 89 -34.90 49.60 3.34
N LYS A 90 -35.90 49.05 2.66
CA LYS A 90 -36.99 48.29 3.30
C LYS A 90 -36.52 46.99 3.95
N HIS A 91 -35.53 46.32 3.36
CA HIS A 91 -34.92 45.14 3.94
C HIS A 91 -34.09 45.52 5.17
N GLN A 92 -33.26 46.56 5.07
CA GLN A 92 -32.44 47.05 6.16
C GLN A 92 -33.26 47.46 7.40
N ASP A 93 -34.39 48.14 7.20
CA ASP A 93 -35.30 48.52 8.29
C ASP A 93 -35.98 47.30 8.94
N ASN A 94 -36.37 46.31 8.14
CA ASN A 94 -36.94 45.07 8.66
C ASN A 94 -35.89 44.20 9.37
N LEU A 95 -34.66 44.20 8.89
CA LEU A 95 -33.54 43.49 9.52
C LEU A 95 -33.22 44.09 10.90
N LYS A 96 -33.20 45.43 11.02
CA LYS A 96 -33.06 46.10 12.32
C LYS A 96 -34.16 45.69 13.30
N ARG A 97 -35.43 45.71 12.88
CA ARG A 97 -36.56 45.28 13.71
C ARG A 97 -36.49 43.79 14.08
N TYR A 98 -36.05 42.95 13.15
CA TYR A 98 -35.88 41.52 13.39
C TYR A 98 -34.78 41.26 14.43
N LEU A 99 -33.65 41.97 14.36
CA LEU A 99 -32.58 41.90 15.35
C LEU A 99 -33.01 42.45 16.72
N GLU A 100 -33.79 43.52 16.77
CA GLU A 100 -34.36 44.06 18.02
C GLU A 100 -35.30 43.05 18.69
N GLN A 101 -36.12 42.34 17.90
CA GLN A 101 -36.99 41.27 18.41
C GLN A 101 -36.19 40.06 18.91
N ALA A 102 -35.09 39.69 18.24
CA ALA A 102 -34.20 38.63 18.69
C ALA A 102 -33.52 38.98 20.03
N ARG A 103 -33.06 40.22 20.19
CA ARG A 103 -32.46 40.72 21.45
C ARG A 103 -33.45 40.69 22.62
N HIS A 104 -34.73 40.97 22.37
CA HIS A 104 -35.76 40.85 23.40
C HIS A 104 -36.05 39.39 23.81
N GLN A 105 -35.91 38.42 22.90
CA GLN A 105 -36.07 37.00 23.23
C GLN A 105 -34.88 36.43 24.03
N GLU A 106 -33.64 36.87 23.75
CA GLU A 106 -32.47 36.50 24.56
C GLU A 106 -32.54 37.06 26.00
N SER A 107 -33.10 38.26 26.17
CA SER A 107 -33.31 38.86 27.50
C SER A 107 -34.36 38.14 28.36
N ALA A 108 -35.20 37.29 27.76
CA ALA A 108 -36.17 36.45 28.48
C ALA A 108 -35.63 35.05 28.84
N ALA A 109 -34.50 34.63 28.25
CA ALA A 109 -33.88 33.32 28.49
C ALA A 109 -32.62 33.39 29.39
N ALA A 110 -32.09 34.57 29.69
CA ALA A 110 -30.92 34.77 30.55
C ALA A 110 -31.28 34.74 32.04
N GLY A 111 -31.55 33.54 32.55
CA GLY A 111 -31.69 33.23 33.96
C GLY A 111 -30.69 32.18 34.44
N ALA A 112 -29.39 32.30 34.10
CA ALA A 112 -28.26 31.73 34.85
C ALA A 112 -26.89 32.10 34.24
N ALA A 113 -25.99 32.57 35.11
CA ALA A 113 -24.54 32.70 34.97
C ALA A 113 -23.96 33.84 34.09
N SER A 114 -22.78 34.29 34.52
CA SER A 114 -22.20 35.63 34.38
C SER A 114 -21.03 35.74 33.40
N SER A 115 -20.85 36.97 32.91
CA SER A 115 -19.58 37.65 32.54
C SER A 115 -18.94 37.42 31.16
N SER A 116 -18.92 38.54 30.40
CA SER A 116 -17.90 39.05 29.44
C SER A 116 -17.57 38.22 28.18
N VAL A 117 -17.96 38.70 26.99
CA VAL A 117 -17.10 39.21 25.89
C VAL A 117 -17.97 40.03 24.92
N ALA A 118 -17.42 41.10 24.34
CA ALA A 118 -18.03 41.89 23.26
C ALA A 118 -17.51 41.44 21.88
N MET A 119 -18.41 41.46 20.89
CA MET A 119 -18.20 41.53 19.43
C MET A 119 -17.53 40.33 18.73
N ASP A 120 -18.33 39.42 18.17
CA ASP A 120 -18.68 39.40 16.74
C ASP A 120 -19.64 38.22 16.51
N ALA A 121 -20.91 38.54 16.24
CA ALA A 121 -21.92 37.56 15.89
C ALA A 121 -22.38 37.86 14.47
N GLU A 122 -21.58 37.44 13.50
CA GLU A 122 -22.11 37.08 12.20
C GLU A 122 -23.05 35.89 12.44
N ILE A 123 -24.33 36.20 12.58
CA ILE A 123 -25.39 35.20 12.70
C ILE A 123 -25.42 34.45 11.38
N GLU A 124 -24.79 33.27 11.35
CA GLU A 124 -24.97 32.24 10.33
C GLU A 124 -26.47 32.02 10.10
N VAL A 125 -26.96 32.55 8.98
CA VAL A 125 -28.30 32.27 8.49
C VAL A 125 -28.27 30.89 7.84
N THR A 126 -28.19 29.84 8.64
CA THR A 126 -28.28 28.44 8.17
C THR A 126 -29.58 28.23 7.38
N VAL A 127 -29.43 27.90 6.10
CA VAL A 127 -30.53 27.60 5.18
C VAL A 127 -30.93 26.14 5.40
N LYS A 128 -32.04 25.89 6.10
CA LYS A 128 -32.74 24.60 5.99
C LYS A 128 -33.65 24.65 4.77
N SER A 129 -33.13 24.18 3.63
CA SER A 129 -33.97 23.77 2.50
C SER A 129 -34.66 22.45 2.87
N THR A 130 -35.99 22.43 2.84
CA THR A 130 -36.84 21.26 3.13
C THR A 130 -36.86 20.24 1.98
N ARG A 131 -35.72 20.00 1.33
CA ARG A 131 -35.52 18.93 0.33
C ARG A 131 -34.21 18.16 0.48
N ALA A 132 -33.39 18.49 1.49
CA ALA A 132 -32.21 17.68 1.83
C ALA A 132 -32.57 16.30 2.41
N ALA A 133 -33.75 16.15 3.02
CA ALA A 133 -34.20 14.89 3.61
C ALA A 133 -34.68 13.86 2.57
N GLU A 134 -35.17 14.29 1.40
CA GLU A 134 -35.62 13.38 0.34
C GLU A 134 -34.47 12.95 -0.59
N ARG A 135 -33.40 13.76 -0.74
CA ARG A 135 -32.18 13.36 -1.45
C ARG A 135 -31.25 12.45 -0.63
N ALA A 136 -31.25 12.57 0.70
CA ALA A 136 -30.51 11.67 1.59
C ALA A 136 -31.09 10.23 1.63
N ALA A 137 -32.35 10.04 1.24
CA ALA A 137 -32.97 8.72 1.11
C ALA A 137 -32.71 8.07 -0.26
N ALA A 138 -32.48 8.87 -1.32
CA ALA A 138 -32.18 8.37 -2.67
C ALA A 138 -30.68 8.07 -2.88
N ALA A 139 -29.79 8.73 -2.15
CA ALA A 139 -28.33 8.51 -2.21
C ALA A 139 -27.84 7.24 -1.50
N ALA A 140 -28.74 6.43 -0.92
CA ALA A 140 -28.39 5.20 -0.21
C ALA A 140 -28.55 3.93 -1.08
N GLU A 141 -29.00 4.04 -2.34
CA GLU A 141 -29.19 2.89 -3.26
C GLU A 141 -28.25 2.87 -4.48
N GLU A 142 -27.30 3.80 -4.61
CA GLU A 142 -26.29 3.79 -5.68
C GLU A 142 -24.86 3.91 -5.11
N GLU A 143 -24.46 2.94 -4.27
CA GLU A 143 -23.05 2.60 -4.07
C GLU A 143 -22.64 1.58 -5.15
N GLU A 144 -22.16 2.04 -6.31
CA GLU A 144 -21.14 1.38 -7.16
C GLU A 144 -20.91 2.17 -8.46
N ALA A 145 -20.18 3.29 -8.38
CA ALA A 145 -19.28 3.79 -9.42
C ALA A 145 -18.57 5.05 -8.91
N GLN A 146 -17.26 4.95 -8.70
CA GLN A 146 -16.41 6.11 -8.47
C GLN A 146 -16.35 6.94 -9.75
N GLU A 147 -16.97 8.12 -9.76
CA GLU A 147 -16.66 9.18 -10.71
C GLU A 147 -15.96 10.31 -9.93
N GLU A 148 -14.72 10.55 -10.30
CA GLU A 148 -13.88 11.65 -9.82
C GLU A 148 -14.47 12.96 -10.33
N ASP A 149 -14.93 13.77 -9.37
CA ASP A 149 -15.36 15.16 -9.55
C ASP A 149 -14.14 16.00 -9.99
N MET A 150 -13.98 16.13 -11.30
CA MET A 150 -12.96 16.99 -11.93
C MET A 150 -13.54 18.40 -12.00
N GLU A 151 -13.33 19.17 -10.94
CA GLU A 151 -13.57 20.62 -10.93
C GLU A 151 -12.80 21.25 -12.11
N ASP A 152 -13.51 22.05 -12.90
CA ASP A 152 -12.96 22.88 -13.95
C ASP A 152 -11.93 23.86 -13.34
N VAL A 153 -10.65 23.52 -13.45
CA VAL A 153 -9.54 24.44 -13.15
C VAL A 153 -9.57 25.52 -14.22
N ASP A 154 -10.06 26.69 -13.82
CA ASP A 154 -9.99 27.97 -14.52
C ASP A 154 -8.54 28.20 -14.98
N SER A 155 -8.32 28.20 -16.31
CA SER A 155 -6.97 28.16 -16.89
C SER A 155 -6.26 29.51 -16.90
N ASP A 156 -6.86 30.55 -16.32
CA ASP A 156 -6.45 31.94 -16.54
C ASP A 156 -6.07 32.68 -15.23
N GLU A 157 -5.84 31.97 -14.12
CA GLU A 157 -5.34 32.53 -12.84
C GLU A 157 -3.95 31.96 -12.46
N TRP A 158 -3.00 32.00 -13.40
CA TRP A 158 -1.56 31.96 -13.07
C TRP A 158 -1.02 33.39 -13.01
N GLU A 159 -1.69 34.25 -12.23
CA GLU A 159 -1.00 35.44 -11.74
C GLU A 159 0.06 34.93 -10.76
N ASP A 160 1.32 35.22 -11.09
CA ASP A 160 2.47 35.05 -10.20
C ASP A 160 2.25 35.88 -8.92
N VAL A 161 1.44 35.36 -7.99
CA VAL A 161 1.35 35.89 -6.64
C VAL A 161 2.71 35.62 -6.03
N GLU A 162 3.47 36.68 -5.73
CA GLU A 162 4.74 36.61 -5.00
C GLU A 162 4.56 35.74 -3.75
N PHE A 163 4.96 34.47 -3.88
CA PHE A 163 4.88 33.50 -2.82
C PHE A 163 6.03 33.78 -1.85
N ASP A 164 5.70 34.35 -0.69
CA ASP A 164 6.65 34.62 0.39
C ASP A 164 7.02 33.29 1.05
N ASN A 165 8.18 32.72 0.65
CA ASN A 165 8.62 31.43 1.14
C ASN A 165 9.02 31.55 2.64
N PRO A 166 8.36 30.83 3.56
CA PRO A 166 8.64 30.95 4.99
C PRO A 166 10.10 30.66 5.38
N ILE A 167 10.84 29.92 4.54
CA ILE A 167 12.25 29.62 4.76
C ILE A 167 13.15 30.85 4.62
N GLU A 168 12.81 31.80 3.74
CA GLU A 168 13.57 33.06 3.59
C GLU A 168 13.57 33.90 4.87
N ARG A 169 12.56 33.69 5.72
CA ARG A 169 12.43 34.34 7.04
C ARG A 169 12.81 33.42 8.20
N ASN A 170 13.50 32.30 7.96
CA ASN A 170 13.82 31.29 8.98
C ASN A 170 12.59 30.74 9.73
N GLY A 171 11.45 30.68 9.05
CA GLY A 171 10.18 30.14 9.54
C GLY A 171 10.11 28.61 9.43
N CYS A 172 9.45 27.97 10.39
CA CYS A 172 9.21 26.53 10.38
C CYS A 172 8.16 26.16 9.34
N ILE A 173 8.40 25.09 8.57
CA ILE A 173 7.47 24.61 7.54
C ILE A 173 6.16 24.08 8.16
N PHE A 174 6.26 23.44 9.33
CA PHE A 174 5.16 22.69 9.95
C PHE A 174 4.36 23.49 10.98
N CYS A 175 4.83 24.66 11.41
CA CYS A 175 4.15 25.45 12.44
C CYS A 175 4.49 26.94 12.29
N PRO A 176 3.73 27.85 12.92
CA PRO A 176 3.93 29.31 12.80
C PRO A 176 5.12 29.83 13.63
N HIS A 177 6.14 29.01 13.88
CA HIS A 177 7.32 29.41 14.66
C HIS A 177 8.41 29.95 13.75
N GLU A 178 8.89 31.16 14.02
CA GLU A 178 10.05 31.77 13.39
C GLU A 178 11.28 31.61 14.28
N SER A 179 12.44 31.40 13.68
CA SER A 179 13.69 31.16 14.40
C SER A 179 14.77 32.16 13.97
N GLU A 180 15.81 32.32 14.78
CA GLU A 180 16.84 33.34 14.54
C GLU A 180 17.79 32.93 13.40
N ASP A 181 18.20 31.66 13.38
CA ASP A 181 19.10 31.08 12.37
C ASP A 181 18.49 29.86 11.69
N LEU A 182 18.88 29.57 10.44
CA LEU A 182 18.48 28.35 9.73
C LEU A 182 18.82 27.06 10.50
N LEU A 183 20.02 26.99 11.09
CA LEU A 183 20.42 25.85 11.93
C LEU A 183 19.53 25.69 13.17
N SER A 184 19.04 26.80 13.72
CA SER A 184 18.10 26.77 14.84
C SER A 184 16.70 26.32 14.40
N ASN A 185 16.28 26.69 13.18
CA ASN A 185 15.07 26.19 12.53
C ASN A 185 15.12 24.67 12.36
N ILE A 186 16.21 24.15 11.79
CA ILE A 186 16.37 22.70 11.57
C ILE A 186 16.37 21.94 12.91
N LYS A 187 17.01 22.49 13.95
CA LYS A 187 16.93 21.95 15.32
C LYS A 187 15.50 21.98 15.88
N HIS A 188 14.75 23.04 15.62
CA HIS A 188 13.34 23.11 16.00
C HIS A 188 12.49 22.06 15.26
N MET A 189 12.65 21.94 13.95
CA MET A 189 11.93 20.98 13.11
C MET A 189 12.24 19.53 13.51
N SER A 190 13.50 19.22 13.84
CA SER A 190 13.89 17.89 14.33
C SER A 190 13.37 17.57 15.73
N VAL A 191 13.39 18.52 16.68
CA VAL A 191 12.95 18.26 18.06
C VAL A 191 11.43 18.29 18.20
N LYS A 192 10.76 19.29 17.62
CA LYS A 192 9.30 19.48 17.79
C LYS A 192 8.49 18.66 16.79
N HIS A 193 8.99 18.53 15.57
CA HIS A 193 8.26 17.90 14.46
C HIS A 193 8.88 16.57 14.01
N SER A 194 9.97 16.11 14.62
CA SER A 194 10.68 14.87 14.25
C SER A 194 11.05 14.80 12.76
N PHE A 195 11.32 15.97 12.17
CA PHE A 195 11.76 16.06 10.78
C PHE A 195 13.25 15.74 10.67
N PHE A 196 13.59 14.83 9.76
CA PHE A 196 14.95 14.43 9.47
C PHE A 196 15.17 14.45 7.96
N ILE A 197 16.33 15.00 7.56
CA ILE A 197 16.81 14.96 6.18
C ILE A 197 17.54 13.61 6.01
N PRO A 198 17.07 12.71 5.14
CA PRO A 198 17.78 11.48 4.79
C PRO A 198 19.16 11.82 4.24
N ASP A 199 20.16 10.99 4.53
CA ASP A 199 21.49 11.06 3.90
C ASP A 199 22.11 12.47 3.92
N ALA A 200 21.99 13.18 5.05
CA ALA A 200 22.45 14.56 5.22
C ALA A 200 23.95 14.77 4.93
N GLU A 201 24.75 13.70 4.92
CA GLU A 201 26.17 13.73 4.54
C GLU A 201 26.38 14.03 3.04
N TYR A 202 25.40 13.70 2.20
CA TYR A 202 25.44 13.84 0.74
C TYR A 202 24.56 15.01 0.23
N CYS A 203 23.95 15.77 1.13
CA CYS A 203 23.14 16.93 0.75
C CYS A 203 24.05 18.14 0.51
N VAL A 204 24.17 18.55 -0.77
CA VAL A 204 25.03 19.69 -1.17
C VAL A 204 24.33 21.01 -0.87
N ASP A 205 23.02 21.08 -1.10
CA ASP A 205 22.21 22.28 -0.90
C ASP A 205 21.00 22.03 0.01
N VAL A 206 21.22 22.24 1.31
CA VAL A 206 20.17 22.12 2.34
C VAL A 206 19.15 23.26 2.26
N GLU A 207 19.60 24.46 1.86
CA GLU A 207 18.74 25.65 1.76
C GLU A 207 17.74 25.49 0.61
N GLY A 208 18.24 25.11 -0.57
CA GLY A 208 17.41 24.82 -1.75
C GLY A 208 16.41 23.69 -1.49
N LEU A 209 16.85 22.60 -0.84
CA LEU A 209 15.95 21.50 -0.48
C LEU A 209 14.81 21.97 0.44
N LEU A 210 15.12 22.74 1.48
CA LEU A 210 14.09 23.24 2.40
C LEU A 210 13.16 24.25 1.74
N ALA A 211 13.70 25.11 0.87
CA ALA A 211 12.90 26.07 0.10
C ALA A 211 11.88 25.35 -0.79
N TYR A 212 12.30 24.28 -1.50
CA TYR A 212 11.42 23.46 -2.32
C TYR A 212 10.36 22.72 -1.50
N LEU A 213 10.74 22.15 -0.35
CA LEU A 213 9.79 21.49 0.55
C LEU A 213 8.76 22.50 1.11
N ALA A 214 9.18 23.73 1.37
CA ALA A 214 8.29 24.79 1.85
C ALA A 214 7.31 25.26 0.75
N GLU A 215 7.77 25.36 -0.50
CA GLU A 215 6.92 25.63 -1.67
C GLU A 215 5.84 24.55 -1.81
N LYS A 216 6.22 23.27 -1.73
CA LYS A 216 5.25 22.15 -1.78
C LYS A 216 4.19 22.19 -0.70
N VAL A 217 4.56 22.54 0.53
CA VAL A 217 3.62 22.55 1.66
C VAL A 217 2.76 23.81 1.66
N CYS A 218 3.34 24.97 1.37
CA CYS A 218 2.67 26.25 1.56
C CYS A 218 2.01 26.80 0.28
N ARG A 219 2.55 26.48 -0.91
CA ARG A 219 1.96 26.86 -2.20
C ARG A 219 1.02 25.78 -2.71
N ASP A 220 1.52 24.54 -2.79
CA ASP A 220 0.78 23.45 -3.45
C ASP A 220 -0.16 22.70 -2.48
N TYR A 221 -0.07 23.00 -1.19
CA TYR A 221 -0.81 22.34 -0.12
C TYR A 221 -0.66 20.81 -0.10
N ILE A 222 0.54 20.31 -0.40
CA ILE A 222 0.82 18.87 -0.48
C ILE A 222 1.54 18.38 0.77
N CYS A 223 1.11 17.24 1.29
CA CYS A 223 1.82 16.56 2.38
C CYS A 223 3.05 15.79 1.84
N LEU A 224 4.23 16.09 2.38
CA LEU A 224 5.53 15.54 1.98
C LEU A 224 5.68 14.01 2.06
N TRP A 225 4.78 13.33 2.78
CA TRP A 225 4.80 11.87 2.93
C TRP A 225 3.69 11.18 2.11
N CYS A 226 2.51 11.80 2.04
CA CYS A 226 1.39 11.23 1.30
C CYS A 226 1.52 11.43 -0.22
N ASN A 227 2.22 12.50 -0.64
CA ASN A 227 2.28 12.97 -2.02
C ASN A 227 0.88 12.89 -2.67
N GLU A 228 0.77 12.15 -3.77
CA GLU A 228 -0.45 12.00 -4.57
C GLU A 228 -1.44 10.96 -4.01
N ARG A 229 -1.03 10.11 -3.07
CA ARG A 229 -1.92 9.11 -2.45
C ARG A 229 -2.77 9.68 -1.32
N GLY A 230 -2.63 10.99 -1.07
CA GLY A 230 -3.23 11.71 0.04
C GLY A 230 -4.55 12.38 -0.30
N ARG A 231 -5.14 13.00 0.72
CA ARG A 231 -6.22 13.98 0.53
C ARG A 231 -5.61 15.26 -0.04
N THR A 232 -6.30 15.90 -0.96
CA THR A 232 -6.00 17.28 -1.34
C THR A 232 -6.36 18.22 -0.19
N PHE A 233 -5.57 19.26 0.02
CA PHE A 233 -5.82 20.28 1.04
C PHE A 233 -5.98 21.63 0.37
N TYR A 234 -6.74 22.51 1.00
CA TYR A 234 -7.08 23.84 0.46
C TYR A 234 -6.47 24.99 1.27
N SER A 235 -5.67 24.68 2.30
CA SER A 235 -5.01 25.69 3.14
C SER A 235 -3.74 25.16 3.79
N VAL A 236 -2.77 26.06 4.04
CA VAL A 236 -1.51 25.73 4.73
C VAL A 236 -1.78 25.11 6.11
N ASP A 237 -2.74 25.68 6.85
CA ASP A 237 -3.06 25.23 8.20
C ASP A 237 -3.66 23.81 8.20
N ALA A 238 -4.47 23.47 7.18
CA ALA A 238 -5.01 22.12 7.04
C ALA A 238 -3.90 21.09 6.79
N VAL A 239 -2.93 21.43 5.93
CA VAL A 239 -1.77 20.57 5.65
C VAL A 239 -0.90 20.41 6.90
N ARG A 240 -0.57 21.51 7.57
CA ARG A 240 0.24 21.50 8.80
C ARG A 240 -0.40 20.67 9.90
N ASN A 241 -1.71 20.81 10.11
CA ASN A 241 -2.46 20.01 11.07
C ASN A 241 -2.46 18.53 10.68
N HIS A 242 -2.69 18.20 9.41
CA HIS A 242 -2.58 16.82 8.94
C HIS A 242 -1.18 16.23 9.17
N MET A 243 -0.13 16.98 8.86
CA MET A 243 1.25 16.53 9.00
C MET A 243 1.61 16.28 10.46
N THR A 244 1.17 17.17 11.36
CA THR A 244 1.43 17.04 12.80
C THR A 244 0.59 15.94 13.46
N GLU A 245 -0.70 15.84 13.14
CA GLU A 245 -1.61 14.83 13.72
C GLU A 245 -1.26 13.40 13.29
N LYS A 246 -0.86 13.22 12.02
CA LYS A 246 -0.49 11.90 11.49
C LYS A 246 0.99 11.56 11.65
N GLY A 247 1.82 12.51 12.06
CA GLY A 247 3.28 12.34 12.08
C GLY A 247 3.86 12.20 10.67
N HIS A 248 3.30 12.90 9.69
CA HIS A 248 3.78 12.98 8.31
C HIS A 248 4.74 14.17 8.09
N CYS A 249 5.40 14.65 9.14
CA CYS A 249 6.46 15.65 9.08
C CYS A 249 7.80 15.03 8.64
N LYS A 250 7.79 14.21 7.60
CA LYS A 250 8.95 13.52 7.04
C LYS A 250 8.83 13.49 5.53
N MET A 251 9.96 13.64 4.85
CA MET A 251 10.00 13.56 3.39
C MET A 251 10.01 12.10 2.93
N LEU A 252 9.26 11.80 1.88
CA LEU A 252 9.30 10.50 1.22
C LEU A 252 10.58 10.40 0.37
N HIS A 253 11.48 9.47 0.71
CA HIS A 253 12.75 9.27 0.01
C HIS A 253 12.80 7.95 -0.79
N GLU A 254 11.64 7.36 -1.06
CA GLU A 254 11.51 6.07 -1.73
C GLU A 254 10.78 6.19 -3.08
N GLY A 255 11.23 5.42 -4.07
CA GLY A 255 10.57 5.32 -5.37
C GLY A 255 10.69 6.58 -6.23
N ALA A 256 9.61 6.94 -6.93
CA ALA A 256 9.58 8.09 -7.84
C ALA A 256 9.86 9.44 -7.16
N ALA A 257 9.54 9.57 -5.87
CA ALA A 257 9.82 10.79 -5.11
C ALA A 257 11.32 11.07 -4.97
N LEU A 258 12.18 10.03 -5.03
CA LEU A 258 13.63 10.23 -4.98
C LEU A 258 14.11 11.04 -6.19
N ALA A 259 13.53 10.80 -7.37
CA ALA A 259 13.87 11.50 -8.61
C ALA A 259 13.66 13.02 -8.52
N GLU A 260 12.70 13.47 -7.70
CA GLU A 260 12.41 14.89 -7.52
C GLU A 260 13.47 15.62 -6.67
N TYR A 261 14.20 14.88 -5.83
CA TYR A 261 15.18 15.45 -4.91
C TYR A 261 16.63 15.27 -5.38
N VAL A 262 16.87 14.54 -6.48
CA VAL A 262 18.23 14.20 -6.96
C VAL A 262 19.11 15.43 -7.11
N ASP A 263 18.56 16.54 -7.62
CA ASP A 263 19.31 17.77 -7.87
C ASP A 263 19.94 18.39 -6.60
N PHE A 264 19.43 18.06 -5.41
CA PHE A 264 19.94 18.57 -4.13
C PHE A 264 20.96 17.63 -3.45
N PHE A 265 21.14 16.43 -3.98
CA PHE A 265 21.99 15.39 -3.38
C PHE A 265 23.10 14.94 -4.34
N ASP A 266 24.32 14.86 -3.81
CA ASP A 266 25.47 14.32 -4.53
C ASP A 266 25.92 13.01 -3.89
N TYR A 267 25.48 11.90 -4.49
CA TYR A 267 25.86 10.55 -4.07
C TYR A 267 27.14 10.04 -4.73
N SER A 268 27.85 10.85 -5.54
CA SER A 268 29.06 10.44 -6.27
C SER A 268 30.10 9.79 -5.34
N THR A 269 30.29 10.37 -4.16
CA THR A 269 31.24 9.89 -3.15
C THR A 269 30.86 8.57 -2.48
N SER A 270 29.62 8.11 -2.62
CA SER A 270 29.15 6.83 -2.05
C SER A 270 29.52 5.62 -2.91
N TYR A 271 29.86 5.83 -4.18
CA TYR A 271 30.20 4.76 -5.10
C TYR A 271 31.65 4.27 -4.86
N PRO A 272 31.87 2.96 -4.66
CA PRO A 272 33.21 2.40 -4.42
C PRO A 272 34.22 2.67 -5.53
N ASP A 273 33.74 2.91 -6.75
CA ASP A 273 34.53 3.13 -7.97
C ASP A 273 34.73 4.63 -8.29
N HIS A 274 34.40 5.54 -7.36
CA HIS A 274 34.50 6.97 -7.59
C HIS A 274 35.95 7.44 -7.70
N GLU A 275 36.38 7.76 -8.93
CA GLU A 275 37.65 8.43 -9.23
C GLU A 275 37.42 9.93 -9.51
N GLU A 276 38.31 10.80 -9.02
CA GLU A 276 38.23 12.25 -9.25
C GLU A 276 38.28 12.57 -10.76
N GLY A 277 37.14 13.00 -11.32
CA GLY A 277 36.97 13.33 -12.74
C GLY A 277 36.13 12.35 -13.55
N MET A 278 35.49 11.37 -12.92
CA MET A 278 34.47 10.54 -13.55
C MET A 278 33.18 11.35 -13.76
N ASP A 279 32.59 11.27 -14.96
CA ASP A 279 31.36 11.96 -15.30
C ASP A 279 30.18 11.36 -14.50
N VAL A 280 29.51 12.20 -13.71
CA VAL A 280 28.42 11.82 -12.79
C VAL A 280 27.20 11.31 -13.57
N ASP A 281 27.05 11.76 -14.82
CA ASP A 281 25.96 11.38 -15.71
C ASP A 281 26.31 10.21 -16.64
N ALA A 282 27.50 9.61 -16.50
CA ALA A 282 27.87 8.43 -17.29
C ALA A 282 26.93 7.27 -16.95
N GLU A 283 26.17 6.78 -17.94
CA GLU A 283 25.34 5.59 -17.82
C GLU A 283 26.21 4.40 -17.36
N LEU A 284 26.18 4.12 -16.05
CA LEU A 284 26.80 2.93 -15.48
C LEU A 284 26.15 1.70 -16.10
N GLU A 285 26.98 0.78 -16.61
CA GLU A 285 26.50 -0.52 -17.06
C GLU A 285 25.69 -1.15 -15.93
N THR A 286 24.42 -1.46 -16.21
CA THR A 286 23.50 -2.08 -15.24
C THR A 286 24.23 -3.24 -14.54
N PRO A 287 24.24 -3.28 -13.19
CA PRO A 287 25.04 -4.24 -12.46
C PRO A 287 24.76 -5.65 -12.99
N GLN A 288 25.84 -6.38 -13.30
CA GLN A 288 25.78 -7.77 -13.73
C GLN A 288 24.73 -8.50 -12.90
N ALA A 289 23.73 -9.06 -13.58
CA ALA A 289 22.63 -9.78 -12.95
C ALA A 289 23.22 -10.72 -11.90
N ILE A 290 22.81 -10.52 -10.65
CA ILE A 290 23.35 -11.28 -9.53
C ILE A 290 22.96 -12.74 -9.78
N ASP A 291 23.93 -13.58 -10.15
CA ASP A 291 23.70 -14.99 -10.40
C ASP A 291 23.20 -15.65 -9.11
N GLY A 292 21.96 -16.10 -9.13
CA GLY A 292 21.30 -16.69 -7.99
C GLY A 292 20.23 -17.68 -8.42
N ASP A 293 20.28 -18.87 -7.82
CA ASP A 293 19.15 -19.80 -7.84
C ASP A 293 18.03 -19.23 -6.95
N GLU A 294 16.78 -19.68 -7.13
CA GLU A 294 15.62 -19.23 -6.33
C GLU A 294 15.83 -19.25 -4.80
N TYR A 295 16.78 -20.05 -4.32
CA TYR A 295 17.04 -20.27 -2.90
C TYR A 295 18.38 -19.74 -2.39
N GLN A 296 19.23 -19.21 -3.26
CA GLN A 296 20.59 -18.79 -2.91
C GLN A 296 21.08 -17.70 -3.86
N LEU A 297 21.57 -16.60 -3.28
CA LEU A 297 22.19 -15.49 -3.99
C LEU A 297 23.70 -15.49 -3.74
N VAL A 298 24.51 -15.48 -4.80
CA VAL A 298 25.97 -15.35 -4.68
C VAL A 298 26.35 -13.92 -5.03
N LEU A 299 26.92 -13.20 -4.06
CA LEU A 299 27.35 -11.82 -4.30
C LEU A 299 28.67 -11.79 -5.08
N PRO A 300 28.96 -10.69 -5.81
CA PRO A 300 30.27 -10.43 -6.39
C PRO A 300 31.42 -10.45 -5.37
N SER A 301 31.12 -10.20 -4.08
CA SER A 301 32.07 -10.35 -2.97
C SER A 301 32.41 -11.81 -2.61
N GLY A 302 31.80 -12.79 -3.27
CA GLY A 302 31.98 -14.23 -3.02
C GLY A 302 31.16 -14.78 -1.85
N ASN A 303 30.43 -13.91 -1.14
CA ASN A 303 29.54 -14.33 -0.07
C ASN A 303 28.25 -14.95 -0.62
N VAL A 304 27.74 -15.96 0.08
CA VAL A 304 26.54 -16.69 -0.30
C VAL A 304 25.42 -16.39 0.70
N ILE A 305 24.32 -15.78 0.23
CA ILE A 305 23.13 -15.49 1.03
C ILE A 305 22.02 -16.48 0.68
N GLY A 306 21.58 -17.27 1.67
CA GLY A 306 20.50 -18.24 1.50
C GLY A 306 19.11 -17.66 1.76
N HIS A 307 18.09 -18.20 1.09
CA HIS A 307 16.69 -17.81 1.27
C HIS A 307 16.11 -18.31 2.61
N ARG A 308 15.24 -17.49 3.24
CA ARG A 308 14.64 -17.78 4.56
C ARG A 308 13.84 -19.09 4.63
N SER A 309 13.30 -19.57 3.51
CA SER A 309 12.56 -20.85 3.47
C SER A 309 13.45 -22.04 3.84
N LEU A 310 14.76 -21.96 3.55
CA LEU A 310 15.71 -23.02 3.83
C LEU A 310 16.43 -22.86 5.18
N LEU A 311 16.01 -21.91 6.03
CA LEU A 311 16.61 -21.68 7.35
C LEU A 311 16.68 -22.95 8.21
N ARG A 312 15.68 -23.85 8.09
CA ARG A 312 15.67 -25.14 8.78
C ARG A 312 16.84 -26.03 8.35
N TYR A 313 17.22 -26.01 7.07
CA TYR A 313 18.33 -26.80 6.54
C TYR A 313 19.68 -26.12 6.82
N TYR A 314 19.76 -24.80 6.70
CA TYR A 314 20.98 -24.05 7.03
C TYR A 314 21.36 -24.15 8.52
N LYS A 315 20.38 -24.35 9.41
CA LYS A 315 20.62 -24.62 10.84
C LYS A 315 20.94 -26.08 11.15
N GLN A 316 20.73 -27.02 10.21
CA GLN A 316 21.04 -28.43 10.45
C GLN A 316 22.54 -28.67 10.46
N ARG A 317 23.03 -29.24 11.55
CA ARG A 317 24.39 -29.78 11.65
C ARG A 317 24.32 -31.29 11.51
N ILE A 318 24.36 -31.77 10.27
CA ILE A 318 24.44 -33.21 10.00
C ILE A 318 25.91 -33.61 10.11
N ASN A 319 26.23 -34.50 11.04
CA ASN A 319 27.55 -35.12 11.07
C ASN A 319 27.64 -36.12 9.92
N PRO A 320 28.49 -35.91 8.90
CA PRO A 320 28.59 -36.80 7.74
C PRO A 320 29.04 -38.22 8.15
N ASN A 321 29.73 -38.34 9.29
CA ASN A 321 30.20 -39.62 9.83
C ASN A 321 29.21 -40.32 10.78
N ARG A 322 28.01 -39.76 11.01
CA ARG A 322 27.00 -40.39 11.86
C ARG A 322 26.27 -41.46 11.04
N ALA A 323 26.90 -42.62 10.92
CA ALA A 323 26.22 -43.82 10.47
C ALA A 323 24.89 -43.96 11.22
N VAL A 324 23.80 -44.20 10.50
CA VAL A 324 22.45 -44.35 11.04
C VAL A 324 22.46 -45.55 12.00
N VAL A 325 22.73 -45.30 13.28
CA VAL A 325 22.56 -46.30 14.33
C VAL A 325 21.06 -46.44 14.53
N VAL A 326 20.46 -47.37 13.79
CA VAL A 326 19.14 -47.90 14.11
C VAL A 326 19.23 -48.35 15.56
N LYS A 327 18.56 -47.64 16.48
CA LYS A 327 18.47 -48.05 17.89
C LYS A 327 17.86 -49.45 17.93
N LYS A 328 18.70 -50.49 18.00
CA LYS A 328 18.23 -51.87 18.18
C LYS A 328 17.41 -51.88 19.47
N SER A 329 16.16 -52.29 19.35
CA SER A 329 15.13 -52.30 20.41
C SER A 329 15.45 -53.31 21.53
N THR A 330 16.58 -53.16 22.21
CA THR A 330 16.99 -53.99 23.35
C THR A 330 16.19 -53.66 24.60
N GLN A 331 15.67 -52.42 24.73
CA GLN A 331 14.85 -52.00 25.87
C GLN A 331 13.52 -52.76 25.98
N LYS A 332 12.86 -53.08 24.85
CA LYS A 332 11.62 -53.88 24.87
C LYS A 332 11.88 -55.32 25.32
N LEU A 333 13.00 -55.91 24.88
CA LEU A 333 13.45 -57.24 25.31
C LEU A 333 13.73 -57.28 26.82
N HIS A 334 14.41 -56.27 27.36
CA HIS A 334 14.67 -56.19 28.80
C HIS A 334 13.39 -56.09 29.64
N LYS A 335 12.35 -55.41 29.13
CA LYS A 335 11.06 -55.28 29.82
C LYS A 335 10.28 -56.60 29.87
N VAL A 336 10.29 -57.36 28.76
CA VAL A 336 9.69 -58.70 28.68
C VAL A 336 10.45 -59.69 29.59
N LEU A 337 11.78 -59.66 29.57
CA LEU A 337 12.59 -60.51 30.43
C LEU A 337 12.42 -60.18 31.92
N ALA A 338 12.15 -58.92 32.27
CA ALA A 338 11.82 -58.52 33.63
C ALA A 338 10.43 -59.05 34.07
N GLN A 339 9.43 -59.01 33.19
CA GLN A 339 8.12 -59.60 33.46
C GLN A 339 8.18 -61.12 33.66
N TYR A 340 9.01 -61.83 32.88
CA TYR A 340 9.20 -63.27 33.06
C TYR A 340 9.82 -63.61 34.42
N ARG A 341 10.80 -62.82 34.87
CA ARG A 341 11.36 -62.96 36.23
C ARG A 341 10.33 -62.68 37.31
N SER A 342 9.46 -61.68 37.14
CA SER A 342 8.40 -61.39 38.13
C SER A 342 7.31 -62.46 38.19
N LEU A 343 7.10 -63.21 37.11
CA LEU A 343 6.16 -64.34 37.05
C LEU A 343 6.75 -65.64 37.62
N GLY A 344 7.93 -65.57 38.27
CA GLY A 344 8.55 -66.72 38.94
C GLY A 344 9.45 -67.58 38.05
N TRP A 345 9.76 -67.13 36.82
CA TRP A 345 10.73 -67.80 35.95
C TRP A 345 12.15 -67.62 36.50
N THR A 346 12.64 -68.61 37.26
CA THR A 346 13.95 -68.58 37.95
C THR A 346 15.01 -69.43 37.23
N SER A 347 16.28 -69.11 37.47
CA SER A 347 17.46 -69.69 36.80
C SER A 347 17.59 -71.21 36.91
N THR A 348 16.97 -71.84 37.91
CA THR A 348 17.04 -73.29 38.14
C THR A 348 16.34 -74.09 37.04
N GLN A 349 15.31 -73.53 36.38
CA GLN A 349 14.67 -74.15 35.22
C GLN A 349 15.51 -74.03 33.94
N GLN A 350 16.44 -73.08 33.85
CA GLN A 350 17.33 -72.97 32.67
C GLN A 350 18.31 -74.14 32.58
N GLU A 351 18.84 -74.63 33.71
CA GLU A 351 19.76 -75.78 33.69
C GLU A 351 19.05 -77.08 33.31
N ALA A 352 17.82 -77.29 33.80
CA ALA A 352 16.99 -78.42 33.42
C ALA A 352 16.54 -78.32 31.94
N ALA A 353 16.14 -77.13 31.49
CA ALA A 353 15.81 -76.89 30.08
C ALA A 353 17.02 -77.07 29.16
N ALA A 354 18.22 -76.65 29.58
CA ALA A 354 19.46 -76.83 28.83
C ALA A 354 19.91 -78.30 28.80
N ARG A 355 19.63 -79.09 29.84
CA ARG A 355 19.81 -80.55 29.81
C ARG A 355 18.84 -81.20 28.84
N ASN A 356 17.54 -80.93 28.97
CA ASN A 356 16.52 -81.46 28.05
C ASN A 356 16.78 -81.07 26.59
N ALA A 357 17.25 -79.85 26.32
CA ALA A 357 17.62 -79.41 24.98
C ALA A 357 18.83 -80.18 24.42
N ARG A 358 19.85 -80.44 25.24
CA ARG A 358 21.00 -81.27 24.87
C ARG A 358 20.55 -82.70 24.55
N ASP A 359 19.70 -83.28 25.38
CA ASP A 359 19.16 -84.63 25.17
C ASP A 359 18.31 -84.70 23.90
N MET A 360 17.47 -83.71 23.63
CA MET A 360 16.72 -83.60 22.38
C MET A 360 17.63 -83.50 21.14
N HIS A 361 18.74 -82.77 21.23
CA HIS A 361 19.71 -82.69 20.13
C HIS A 361 20.39 -84.02 19.87
N VAL A 362 20.77 -84.76 20.92
CA VAL A 362 21.35 -86.10 20.80
C VAL A 362 20.33 -87.06 20.17
N MET A 363 19.08 -87.04 20.62
CA MET A 363 18.00 -87.86 20.07
C MET A 363 17.74 -87.55 18.59
N LYS A 364 17.64 -86.28 18.21
CA LYS A 364 17.50 -85.88 16.79
C LYS A 364 18.67 -86.32 15.94
N ARG A 365 19.91 -86.23 16.46
CA ARG A 365 21.11 -86.68 15.75
C ARG A 365 21.09 -88.18 15.52
N GLN A 366 20.70 -88.96 16.53
CA GLN A 366 20.57 -90.42 16.40
C GLN A 366 19.46 -90.80 15.42
N GLN A 367 18.30 -90.15 15.50
CA GLN A 367 17.19 -90.36 14.57
C GLN A 367 17.60 -90.07 13.13
N ALA A 368 18.27 -88.94 12.87
CA ALA A 368 18.76 -88.58 11.55
C ALA A 368 19.77 -89.59 11.01
N LYS A 369 20.70 -90.06 11.85
CA LYS A 369 21.68 -91.10 11.48
C LYS A 369 20.97 -92.41 11.11
N LEU A 370 19.96 -92.81 11.87
CA LEU A 370 19.22 -94.05 11.63
C LEU A 370 18.40 -93.94 10.33
N MET A 371 17.73 -92.81 10.11
CA MET A 371 17.01 -92.51 8.87
C MET A 371 17.92 -92.56 7.64
N GLN A 372 19.13 -91.98 7.74
CA GLN A 372 20.14 -92.07 6.67
C GLN A 372 20.55 -93.52 6.41
N GLN A 373 20.83 -94.30 7.45
CA GLN A 373 21.23 -95.71 7.29
C GLN A 373 20.14 -96.56 6.65
N VAL A 374 18.88 -96.37 7.04
CA VAL A 374 17.72 -97.03 6.41
C VAL A 374 17.60 -96.61 4.96
N GLY A 375 17.72 -95.31 4.64
CA GLY A 375 17.68 -94.80 3.27
C GLY A 375 18.75 -95.40 2.36
N VAL A 376 20.01 -95.49 2.84
CA VAL A 376 21.09 -96.12 2.07
C VAL A 376 20.84 -97.62 1.86
N LYS A 377 20.30 -98.33 2.86
CA LYS A 377 19.91 -99.74 2.69
C LYS A 377 18.74 -99.91 1.73
N ALA A 378 17.81 -98.96 1.69
CA ALA A 378 16.66 -98.96 0.79
C ALA A 378 17.06 -98.88 -0.70
N ASN A 379 18.24 -98.36 -1.04
CA ASN A 379 18.75 -98.39 -2.42
C ASN A 379 18.84 -99.83 -2.97
N LYS A 380 19.07 -100.83 -2.10
CA LYS A 380 19.11 -102.25 -2.48
C LYS A 380 17.71 -102.87 -2.69
N LEU A 381 16.63 -102.14 -2.39
CA LEU A 381 15.25 -102.59 -2.58
C LEU A 381 14.71 -102.34 -3.99
N GLN A 382 15.53 -101.79 -4.90
CA GLN A 382 15.17 -101.60 -6.30
C GLN A 382 15.30 -102.94 -7.07
N GLN A 383 14.42 -103.90 -6.79
CA GLN A 383 14.48 -105.26 -7.35
C GLN A 383 14.35 -105.32 -8.89
N HIS A 384 13.73 -104.30 -9.50
CA HIS A 384 13.55 -104.16 -10.95
C HIS A 384 14.20 -102.89 -11.48
N TYR A 385 15.39 -102.54 -10.99
CA TYR A 385 16.13 -101.39 -11.48
C TYR A 385 16.52 -101.56 -12.96
N ARG A 386 16.14 -100.59 -13.81
CA ARG A 386 16.47 -100.57 -15.25
C ARG A 386 17.59 -99.54 -15.51
N PRO A 387 18.80 -99.95 -15.92
CA PRO A 387 19.84 -99.00 -16.32
C PRO A 387 19.40 -98.24 -17.59
N GLN A 388 19.62 -96.92 -17.61
CA GLN A 388 19.22 -96.05 -18.74
C GLN A 388 20.25 -96.03 -19.87
N VAL A 389 21.51 -96.34 -19.56
CA VAL A 389 22.61 -96.41 -20.53
C VAL A 389 23.23 -97.78 -20.42
N ASN A 390 23.17 -98.55 -21.51
CA ASN A 390 23.83 -99.84 -21.63
C ASN A 390 25.15 -99.60 -22.36
N PHE A 391 26.28 -99.90 -21.72
CA PHE A 391 27.59 -99.95 -22.37
C PHE A 391 27.80 -101.30 -23.06
#